data_AF-A0A7C1ZM42-F1
#
_entry.id   AF-A0A7C1ZM42-F1
#
_cell.length_a   1.000
_cell.length_b   1.000
_cell.length_c   1.000
_cell.angle_alpha   90.00
_cell.angle_beta   90.00
_cell.angle_gamma   90.00
#
_symmetry.space_group_name_H-M   'P 1'
#
loop_
_entity.id
_entity.type
_entity.pdbx_description
1 polymer ?
#
loop_
_entity_poly.entity_id
_entity_poly.type
_entity_poly.pdbx_seq_one_letter_code
_entity_poly.pdbx_strand_id
1 'polypeptide(L)'
;MYYRGYILIRLKVIGTEWKVVEKLTGLKSKESENDWKITYATPIYGGWDVIVECSFSKLKDLDKIVTFCRIDDDLSHWIEETTTIMGSKNDYPG
;
A
#
# COMPACT_ATOMS: atom_id res chain seq x y z
N MET A 1 -6.68 15.56 9.40
CA MET A 1 -7.03 14.28 10.04
C MET A 1 -6.60 13.21 9.08
N TYR A 2 -5.60 12.41 9.42
CA TYR A 2 -5.19 11.31 8.56
C TYR A 2 -5.73 10.00 9.09
N TYR A 3 -6.06 9.13 8.14
CA TYR A 3 -6.42 7.75 8.35
C TYR A 3 -5.19 6.90 8.06
N ARG A 4 -5.08 5.79 8.79
CA ARG A 4 -4.14 4.72 8.45
C ARG A 4 -4.89 3.58 7.80
N GLY A 5 -4.37 3.13 6.67
CA GLY A 5 -4.80 1.91 6.00
C GLY A 5 -3.64 0.95 5.84
N TYR A 6 -3.96 -0.33 5.76
CA TYR A 6 -3.04 -1.39 5.46
C TYR A 6 -3.49 -2.07 4.19
N ILE A 7 -2.54 -2.36 3.30
CA ILE A 7 -2.75 -3.15 2.10
C ILE A 7 -1.95 -4.43 2.30
N LEU A 8 -2.64 -5.56 2.26
CA LEU A 8 -2.02 -6.86 2.20
C LEU A 8 -1.96 -7.28 0.74
N ILE A 9 -0.78 -7.75 0.32
CA ILE A 9 -0.48 -8.09 -1.05
C ILE A 9 -0.09 -9.57 -1.09
N ARG A 10 -0.69 -10.28 -2.04
CA ARG A 10 -0.34 -11.64 -2.41
C ARG A 10 0.40 -11.61 -3.73
N LEU A 11 1.53 -12.29 -3.81
CA LEU A 11 2.38 -12.31 -4.98
C LEU A 11 2.01 -13.46 -5.90
N LYS A 12 2.03 -13.16 -7.20
CA LYS A 12 1.96 -14.14 -8.28
C LYS A 12 3.32 -14.81 -8.53
N VAL A 13 4.41 -14.08 -8.29
CA VAL A 13 5.78 -14.54 -8.53
C VAL A 13 6.54 -14.59 -7.21
N ILE A 14 6.83 -15.80 -6.74
CA ILE A 14 7.58 -16.04 -5.49
C ILE A 14 8.97 -15.38 -5.59
N GLY A 15 9.44 -14.76 -4.50
CA GLY A 15 10.76 -14.11 -4.47
C GLY A 15 10.77 -12.68 -4.99
N THR A 16 9.60 -12.08 -5.24
CA THR A 16 9.47 -10.68 -5.67
C THR A 16 9.03 -9.73 -4.55
N GLU A 17 8.98 -10.21 -3.31
CA GLU A 17 8.51 -9.47 -2.12
C GLU A 17 9.30 -8.16 -1.97
N TRP A 18 10.63 -8.26 -2.01
CA TRP A 18 11.50 -7.10 -1.85
C TRP A 18 11.42 -6.13 -3.03
N LYS A 19 11.15 -6.59 -4.25
CA LYS A 19 10.96 -5.71 -5.41
C LYS A 19 9.69 -4.86 -5.26
N VAL A 20 8.61 -5.46 -4.77
CA VAL A 20 7.37 -4.74 -4.44
C VAL A 20 7.63 -3.73 -3.32
N VAL A 21 8.33 -4.13 -2.26
CA VAL A 21 8.66 -3.24 -1.13
C VAL A 21 9.51 -2.06 -1.58
N GLU A 22 10.57 -2.28 -2.36
CA GLU A 22 11.43 -1.22 -2.89
C GLU A 22 10.65 -0.23 -3.76
N LYS A 23 9.73 -0.72 -4.59
CA LYS A 23 8.93 0.12 -5.48
C LYS A 23 7.89 0.96 -4.74
N LEU A 24 7.32 0.42 -3.66
CA LEU A 24 6.29 1.10 -2.86
C LEU A 24 6.88 2.01 -1.77
N THR A 25 8.10 1.74 -1.31
CA THR A 25 8.74 2.53 -0.25
C THR A 25 8.99 3.96 -0.71
N GLY A 26 8.52 4.93 0.09
CA GLY A 26 8.69 6.36 -0.20
C GLY A 26 7.71 6.92 -1.23
N LEU A 27 6.78 6.11 -1.73
CA LEU A 27 5.76 6.54 -2.67
C LEU A 27 4.73 7.45 -1.96
N LYS A 28 4.47 8.61 -2.57
CA LYS A 28 3.61 9.66 -2.02
C LYS A 28 2.84 10.37 -3.12
N SER A 29 1.75 11.05 -2.74
CA SER A 29 1.01 11.89 -3.66
C SER A 29 1.90 12.98 -4.27
N LYS A 30 1.75 13.19 -5.58
CA LYS A 30 2.40 14.29 -6.32
C LYS A 30 1.48 15.50 -6.53
N GLU A 31 0.18 15.31 -6.32
CA GLU A 31 -0.84 16.33 -6.51
C GLU A 31 -1.10 17.09 -5.21
N SER A 32 -1.20 18.41 -5.27
CA SER A 32 -1.44 19.28 -4.11
C SER A 32 -2.78 19.02 -3.41
N GLU A 33 -3.73 18.40 -4.09
CA GLU A 33 -5.06 18.08 -3.55
C GLU A 33 -5.18 16.71 -2.89
N ASN A 34 -4.22 15.82 -3.15
CA ASN A 34 -4.17 14.49 -2.53
C ASN A 34 -3.03 14.50 -1.52
N ASP A 35 -3.31 14.08 -0.30
CA ASP A 35 -2.30 14.00 0.73
C ASP A 35 -2.29 12.58 1.27
N TRP A 36 -1.48 11.75 0.61
CA TRP A 36 -1.25 10.37 0.98
C TRP A 36 0.20 9.97 0.79
N LYS A 37 0.65 9.02 1.61
CA LYS A 37 2.00 8.46 1.54
C LYS A 37 2.01 7.02 2.03
N ILE A 38 2.90 6.22 1.48
CA ILE A 38 3.29 4.93 2.04
C ILE A 38 4.27 5.21 3.17
N THR A 39 3.93 4.77 4.38
CA THR A 39 4.72 4.99 5.60
C THR A 39 5.59 3.79 5.92
N TYR A 40 5.17 2.59 5.52
CA TYR A 40 5.90 1.35 5.78
C TYR A 40 5.54 0.28 4.75
N ALA A 41 6.51 -0.54 4.37
CA ALA A 41 6.29 -1.73 3.56
C ALA A 41 7.29 -2.81 3.97
N THR A 42 6.84 -4.05 4.13
CA THR A 42 7.72 -5.19 4.46
C THR A 42 7.13 -6.50 3.96
N PRO A 43 7.96 -7.50 3.63
CA PRO A 43 7.48 -8.87 3.49
C PRO A 43 6.93 -9.39 4.82
N ILE A 44 5.94 -10.27 4.75
CA ILE A 44 5.34 -10.97 5.90
C ILE A 44 5.22 -12.45 5.60
N TYR A 45 5.19 -13.26 6.66
CA TYR A 45 4.92 -14.69 6.56
C TYR A 45 3.45 -14.96 6.92
N GLY A 46 2.74 -15.73 6.09
CA GLY A 46 1.35 -16.11 6.35
C GLY A 46 0.57 -16.37 5.06
N GLY A 47 -0.74 -16.10 5.07
CA GLY A 47 -1.59 -16.18 3.88
C GLY A 47 -1.41 -15.03 2.88
N TRP A 48 -0.50 -14.10 3.18
CA TRP A 48 -0.14 -12.92 2.39
C TRP A 48 1.38 -12.78 2.41
N ASP A 49 1.94 -12.07 1.42
CA ASP A 49 3.38 -12.02 1.19
C ASP A 49 3.99 -10.66 1.56
N VAL A 50 3.25 -9.56 1.41
CA VAL A 50 3.72 -8.20 1.74
C VAL A 50 2.62 -7.41 2.45
N ILE A 51 3.00 -6.65 3.48
CA ILE A 51 2.13 -5.65 4.12
C ILE A 51 2.64 -4.25 3.81
N VAL A 52 1.72 -3.34 3.51
CA VAL A 52 1.99 -1.93 3.20
C VAL A 52 1.11 -1.07 4.09
N GLU A 53 1.72 -0.23 4.92
CA GLU A 53 1.04 0.82 5.67
C GLU A 53 1.01 2.11 4.82
N CYS A 54 -0.16 2.72 4.75
CA CYS A 54 -0.36 4.00 4.11
C CYS A 54 -1.11 4.96 5.03
N SER A 55 -0.75 6.24 4.92
CA SER A 55 -1.39 7.36 5.61
C SER A 55 -2.06 8.23 4.54
N PHE A 56 -3.32 8.59 4.73
CA PHE A 56 -4.08 9.39 3.76
C PHE A 56 -5.13 10.27 4.43
N SER A 57 -5.42 11.43 3.83
CA SER A 57 -6.42 12.38 4.37
C SER A 57 -7.85 12.10 3.88
N LYS A 58 -8.00 11.47 2.71
CA LYS A 58 -9.31 11.17 2.09
C LYS A 58 -9.43 9.68 1.82
N LEU A 59 -10.59 9.08 2.13
CA LEU A 59 -10.83 7.65 1.86
C LEU A 59 -10.62 7.26 0.39
N LYS A 60 -10.96 8.17 -0.55
CA LYS A 60 -10.77 7.97 -1.99
C LYS A 60 -9.29 7.83 -2.40
N ASP A 61 -8.36 8.31 -1.59
CA ASP A 61 -6.93 8.19 -1.90
C ASP A 61 -6.44 6.75 -1.68
N LEU A 62 -7.07 5.98 -0.79
CA LEU A 62 -6.77 4.56 -0.64
C LEU A 62 -7.05 3.79 -1.93
N ASP A 63 -8.20 4.05 -2.57
CA ASP A 63 -8.56 3.42 -3.85
C ASP A 63 -7.52 3.73 -4.94
N LYS A 64 -6.94 4.94 -4.93
CA LYS A 64 -5.88 5.32 -5.88
C LYS A 64 -4.61 4.51 -5.65
N ILE A 65 -4.20 4.31 -4.39
CA ILE A 65 -3.00 3.51 -4.04
C ILE A 65 -3.19 2.05 -4.48
N VAL A 66 -4.37 1.48 -4.20
CA VAL A 66 -4.70 0.10 -4.60
C VAL A 66 -4.75 -0.02 -6.12
N THR A 67 -5.36 0.96 -6.79
CA THR A 67 -5.43 0.99 -8.26
C THR A 67 -4.02 1.08 -8.84
N PHE A 68 -3.15 1.93 -8.29
CA PHE A 68 -1.75 2.01 -8.69
C PHE A 68 -1.03 0.66 -8.61
N CYS A 69 -1.22 -0.09 -7.52
CA CYS A 69 -0.65 -1.43 -7.38
C CYS A 69 -1.13 -2.41 -8.46
N ARG A 70 -2.32 -2.20 -9.03
CA ARG A 70 -2.93 -3.07 -10.03
C ARG A 70 -2.64 -2.67 -11.48
N ILE A 71 -2.42 -1.38 -11.75
CA ILE A 71 -2.20 -0.85 -13.11
C ILE A 71 -0.74 -0.63 -13.46
N ASP A 72 0.15 -0.54 -12.47
CA ASP A 72 1.57 -0.36 -12.72
C ASP A 72 2.14 -1.59 -13.45
N ASP A 73 2.93 -1.35 -14.50
CA ASP A 73 3.42 -2.39 -15.39
C ASP A 73 4.26 -3.44 -14.66
N ASP A 74 5.00 -3.09 -13.61
CA ASP A 74 5.78 -4.10 -12.88
C ASP A 74 4.93 -4.78 -11.79
N LEU A 75 4.23 -3.97 -10.99
CA LEU A 75 3.45 -4.46 -9.85
C LEU A 75 2.32 -5.40 -10.31
N SER A 76 1.64 -5.09 -11.42
CA SER A 76 0.58 -5.93 -11.98
C SER A 76 1.06 -7.33 -12.40
N HIS A 77 2.35 -7.48 -12.73
CA HIS A 77 2.94 -8.78 -13.07
C HIS A 77 3.37 -9.56 -11.82
N TRP A 78 3.73 -8.87 -10.74
CA TRP A 78 4.19 -9.48 -9.49
C TRP A 78 3.07 -9.76 -8.50
N ILE A 79 1.98 -8.98 -8.53
CA ILE A 79 0.86 -9.05 -7.59
C ILE A 79 -0.26 -9.91 -8.17
N GLU A 80 -0.71 -10.90 -7.39
CA GLU A 80 -1.88 -11.73 -7.68
C GLU A 80 -3.15 -11.08 -7.11
N GLU A 81 -3.11 -10.68 -5.84
CA GLU A 81 -4.26 -10.18 -5.11
C GLU A 81 -3.85 -9.10 -4.11
N THR A 82 -4.77 -8.17 -3.85
CA THR A 82 -4.61 -7.14 -2.82
C THR A 82 -5.88 -7.08 -1.97
N THR A 83 -5.76 -7.05 -0.64
CA THR A 83 -6.87 -6.70 0.25
C THR A 83 -6.52 -5.48 1.09
N THR A 84 -7.52 -4.68 1.45
CA THR A 84 -7.35 -3.46 2.23
C THR A 84 -8.01 -3.58 3.59
N ILE A 85 -7.32 -3.07 4.60
CA ILE A 85 -7.80 -3.00 5.97
C ILE A 85 -7.69 -1.54 6.39
N MET A 86 -8.82 -0.94 6.77
CA MET A 86 -8.81 0.42 7.31
C MET A 86 -8.70 0.39 8.83
N GLY A 87 -7.74 1.13 9.37
CA GLY A 87 -7.68 1.37 10.80
C GLY A 87 -8.88 2.23 11.23
N SER A 88 -9.61 1.78 12.25
CA SER A 88 -10.75 2.52 12.83
C SER A 88 -10.32 3.71 13.70
N LYS A 89 -9.01 3.86 13.95
CA LYS A 89 -8.45 4.90 14.81
C LYS A 89 -7.84 6.01 13.96
N ASN A 90 -8.47 7.19 14.01
CA ASN A 90 -7.86 8.43 13.55
C ASN A 90 -6.52 8.63 14.27
N ASP A 91 -5.50 9.10 13.56
CA ASP A 91 -4.12 9.27 14.02
C ASP A 91 -3.95 9.26 15.54
N TYR A 92 -3.17 8.30 16.06
CA TYR A 92 -2.57 8.47 17.38
C TYR A 92 -1.62 9.67 17.26
N PRO A 93 -1.75 10.73 18.08
CA PRO A 93 -0.71 11.73 18.18
C PRO A 93 0.51 11.03 18.79
N GLY A 94 1.46 10.68 17.93
CA GLY A 94 2.81 10.30 18.35
C GLY A 94 3.62 11.53 18.68
#